data_AF-A0A7H8NJF8-F1
#
_entry.id   AF-A0A7H8NJF8-F1
#
_cell.length_a   1.000
_cell.length_b   1.000
_cell.length_c   1.000
_cell.angle_alpha   90.00
_cell.angle_beta   90.00
_cell.angle_gamma   90.00
#
_symmetry.space_group_name_H-M   'P 1'
#
loop_
_entity.id
_entity.type
_entity.pdbx_description
1 polymer ?
#
loop_
_entity_poly.entity_id
_entity_poly.type
_entity_poly.pdbx_seq_one_letter_code
_entity_poly.pdbx_strand_id
1 'polypeptide(L)' 'MRLVRRGVRRCVNWRAALRSRLDAGMATAEYAVGTIAACAFAAVLYRVVTSGAVTSALQSVIQKALDAQF' A
#
# COMPACT_ATOMS: atom_id res chain seq x y z
N MET A 1 -22.76 17.33 44.37
CA MET A 1 -22.07 17.69 43.10
C MET A 1 -20.79 16.89 42.76
N ARG A 2 -20.05 16.28 43.70
CA ARG A 2 -18.77 15.59 43.39
C ARG A 2 -18.92 14.24 42.66
N LEU A 3 -20.04 13.53 42.82
CA LEU A 3 -20.32 12.26 42.15
C LEU A 3 -20.56 12.40 40.64
N VAL A 4 -21.33 13.42 40.22
CA VAL A 4 -21.57 13.73 38.80
C VAL A 4 -20.27 14.05 38.07
N ARG A 5 -19.37 14.82 38.71
CA ARG A 5 -18.04 15.13 38.15
C ARG A 5 -17.13 13.90 37.98
N ARG A 6 -17.28 12.88 38.83
CA ARG A 6 -16.54 11.60 38.71
C ARG A 6 -17.07 10.76 37.54
N GLY A 7 -18.38 10.74 37.31
CA GLY A 7 -18.99 10.05 36.18
C GLY A 7 -18.54 10.63 34.83
N VAL A 8 -18.61 11.96 34.69
CA VAL A 8 -18.16 12.66 33.46
C VAL A 8 -16.67 12.45 33.20
N ARG A 9 -15.81 12.54 34.23
CA ARG A 9 -14.36 12.28 34.07
C ARG A 9 -14.06 10.86 33.61
N ARG A 10 -14.78 9.84 34.09
CA ARG A 10 -14.58 8.46 33.61
C ARG A 10 -14.93 8.33 32.14
N CYS A 11 -16.07 8.87 31.70
CA CYS A 11 -16.49 8.80 30.31
C CYS A 11 -15.50 9.50 29.36
N VAL A 12 -15.00 10.68 29.74
CA VAL A 12 -13.98 11.40 28.97
C VAL A 12 -12.67 10.63 28.92
N ASN A 13 -12.21 10.08 30.05
CA ASN A 13 -10.96 9.32 30.10
C ASN A 13 -11.06 8.01 29.30
N TRP A 14 -12.23 7.36 29.29
CA TRP A 14 -12.47 6.14 28.52
C TRP A 14 -12.45 6.41 27.01
N ARG A 15 -13.06 7.51 26.57
CA ARG A 15 -13.01 7.94 25.16
C ARG A 15 -11.59 8.32 24.72
N ALA A 16 -10.82 8.98 25.59
CA ALA A 16 -9.42 9.31 25.31
C ALA A 16 -8.58 8.03 25.15
N ALA A 17 -8.73 7.07 26.07
CA ALA A 17 -8.02 5.79 26.01
C ALA A 17 -8.36 4.97 24.74
N LEU A 18 -9.61 5.01 24.27
CA LEU A 18 -10.01 4.33 23.03
C LEU A 18 -9.36 4.96 21.79
N ARG A 19 -9.29 6.30 21.73
CA ARG A 19 -8.62 7.02 20.64
C ARG A 19 -7.13 6.72 20.57
N SER A 20 -6.44 6.75 21.71
CA SER A 20 -5.01 6.41 21.77
C SER A 20 -4.72 4.98 21.27
N ARG A 21 -5.66 4.04 21.44
CA ARG A 21 -5.52 2.66 20.90
C ARG A 21 -5.73 2.59 19.39
N LEU A 22 -6.64 3.40 18.85
CA LEU A 22 -6.88 3.48 17.41
C LEU A 22 -5.69 4.15 16.70
N ASP A 23 -5.15 5.22 17.28
CA ASP A 23 -3.97 5.92 16.75
C ASP A 23 -2.73 5.03 16.72
N ALA A 24 -2.58 4.12 17.70
CA ALA A 24 -1.48 3.16 17.72
C ALA A 24 -1.54 2.14 16.56
N GLY A 25 -2.74 1.77 16.08
CA GLY A 25 -2.92 0.85 14.96
C GLY A 25 -2.93 1.52 13.59
N MET A 26 -3.15 2.84 13.54
CA MET A 26 -3.28 3.63 12.32
C MET A 26 -1.99 3.59 11.49
N ALA A 27 -0.83 3.83 12.14
CA ALA A 27 0.47 3.79 11.48
C ALA A 27 0.80 2.40 10.88
N THR A 28 0.43 1.31 11.56
CA THR A 28 0.68 -0.06 11.04
C THR A 28 -0.22 -0.38 9.84
N ALA A 29 -1.47 0.07 9.87
CA ALA A 29 -2.42 -0.12 8.77
C ALA A 29 -2.00 0.67 7.52
N GLU A 30 -1.48 1.89 7.67
CA GLU A 30 -0.97 2.71 6.56
C GLU A 30 0.16 2.01 5.81
N TYR A 31 1.15 1.47 6.54
CA TYR A 31 2.24 0.71 5.93
C TYR A 31 1.72 -0.54 5.21
N ALA A 32 0.79 -1.29 5.83
CA ALA A 32 0.22 -2.48 5.24
C ALA A 32 -0.51 -2.18 3.92
N VAL A 33 -1.37 -1.16 3.91
CA VAL A 33 -2.08 -0.71 2.69
C VAL A 33 -1.08 -0.19 1.64
N GLY A 34 -0.04 0.52 2.06
CA GLY A 34 1.04 0.98 1.17
C GLY A 34 1.73 -0.19 0.45
N THR A 35 2.07 -1.26 1.18
CA THR A 35 2.64 -2.47 0.56
C THR A 35 1.65 -3.17 -0.38
N ILE A 36 0.37 -3.28 -0.01
CA ILE A 36 -0.65 -3.90 -0.87
C ILE A 36 -0.81 -3.10 -2.16
N ALA A 37 -0.85 -1.77 -2.08
CA ALA A 37 -0.92 -0.90 -3.24
C ALA A 37 0.30 -1.07 -4.16
N ALA A 38 1.50 -1.13 -3.60
CA ALA A 38 2.74 -1.38 -4.35
C ALA A 38 2.71 -2.76 -5.04
N CYS A 39 2.29 -3.81 -4.34
CA CYS A 39 2.16 -5.15 -4.91
C CYS A 39 1.13 -5.21 -6.04
N ALA A 40 -0.01 -4.53 -5.89
CA ALA A 40 -1.02 -4.45 -6.94
C ALA A 40 -0.48 -3.75 -8.19
N PHE A 41 0.25 -2.64 -8.02
CA PHE A 41 0.91 -1.96 -9.14
C PHE A 41 1.97 -2.85 -9.81
N ALA A 42 2.79 -3.56 -9.02
CA ALA A 42 3.77 -4.51 -9.55
C ALA A 42 3.11 -5.64 -10.36
N ALA A 43 1.96 -6.15 -9.93
CA ALA A 43 1.22 -7.16 -10.66
C ALA A 43 0.72 -6.65 -12.02
N VAL A 44 0.27 -5.39 -12.09
CA VAL A 44 -0.10 -4.74 -13.35
C VAL A 44 1.11 -4.58 -14.26
N LEU A 45 2.24 -4.09 -13.75
CA LEU A 45 3.48 -3.96 -14.53
C LEU A 45 3.97 -5.31 -15.05
N TYR A 46 3.88 -6.36 -14.24
CA TYR A 46 4.23 -7.71 -14.66
C TYR A 46 3.40 -8.16 -15.87
N ARG A 47 2.08 -7.88 -15.86
CA ARG A 47 1.20 -8.16 -17.00
C ARG A 47 1.57 -7.35 -18.24
N VAL A 48 1.97 -6.08 -18.06
CA VAL A 48 2.41 -5.21 -19.16
C VAL A 48 3.69 -5.77 -19.79
N VAL A 49 4.71 -6.05 -18.98
CA VAL A 49 6.01 -6.52 -19.46
C VAL A 49 5.93 -7.92 -20.07
N THR A 50 5.05 -8.78 -19.55
CA THR A 50 4.81 -10.14 -20.07
C THR A 50 3.79 -10.14 -21.22
N SER A 51 3.32 -8.98 -21.67
CA SER A 51 2.37 -8.91 -22.79
C SER A 51 3.04 -9.27 -24.11
N GLY A 52 2.23 -9.75 -25.07
CA GLY A 52 2.70 -10.05 -26.42
C GLY A 52 3.30 -8.82 -27.11
N ALA A 53 2.72 -7.64 -26.93
CA ALA A 53 3.23 -6.40 -27.54
C ALA A 53 4.65 -6.06 -27.07
N VAL A 54 4.91 -6.12 -25.76
CA VAL A 54 6.24 -5.85 -25.19
C VAL A 54 7.24 -6.93 -25.60
N THR A 55 6.84 -8.20 -25.56
CA THR A 55 7.71 -9.32 -25.97
C THR A 55 8.11 -9.22 -27.44
N SER A 56 7.16 -8.96 -28.34
CA SER A 56 7.44 -8.79 -29.77
C SER A 56 8.31 -7.57 -30.07
N ALA A 57 8.09 -6.45 -29.35
CA ALA A 57 8.93 -5.27 -29.48
C ALA A 57 10.38 -5.58 -29.05
N LEU A 58 10.57 -6.26 -27.92
CA LEU A 58 11.88 -6.66 -27.43
C LEU A 58 12.57 -7.63 -28.41
N GLN A 59 11.81 -8.60 -28.94
CA GLN A 59 12.31 -9.53 -29.95
C GLN A 59 12.78 -8.80 -31.22
N SER A 60 12.02 -7.82 -31.70
CA SER A 60 12.41 -7.02 -32.87
C SER A 60 13.69 -6.23 -32.62
N VAL A 61 13.87 -5.64 -31.43
CA VAL A 61 15.10 -4.92 -31.07
C VAL A 61 16.30 -5.88 -31.04
N ILE A 62 16.14 -7.06 -30.44
CA ILE A 62 17.20 -8.08 -30.38
C ILE A 62 17.56 -8.57 -31.79
N GLN A 63 16.56 -8.85 -32.65
CA GLN A 63 16.80 -9.25 -34.03
C GLN A 63 17.56 -8.19 -34.82
N LYS A 64 17.19 -6.91 -34.71
CA LYS A 64 17.91 -5.81 -35.36
C LYS A 64 19.37 -5.71 -34.87
N ALA A 65 19.60 -5.90 -33.58
CA ALA A 65 20.95 -5.87 -33.01
C ALA A 65 21.82 -7.03 -33.51
N LEU A 66 21.23 -8.22 -33.68
CA LEU A 66 21.92 -9.39 -34.22
C LEU A 66 22.17 -9.27 -35.73
N ASP A 67 21.21 -8.73 -36.49
CA ASP A 67 21.32 -8.53 -37.93
C ASP A 67 22.38 -7.47 -38.29
N ALA A 68 22.52 -6.42 -37.48
CA ALA A 68 23.52 -5.37 -37.68
C ALA A 68 24.98 -5.81 -37.40
N GLN A 69 25.20 -6.96 -36.78
CA GLN A 69 26.53 -7.44 -36.38
C GLN A 69 27.15 -8.42 -37.40
N PHE A 70 26.44 -8.78 -38.46
CA PHE A 70 26.92 -9.64 -39.56
C PHE A 70 26.65 -9.00 -40.91
#